data_AF-A0A1R1PNN1-F1
#
_entry.id   AF-A0A1R1PNN1-F1
#
_cell.length_a   1.000
_cell.length_b   1.000
_cell.length_c   1.000
_cell.angle_alpha   90.00
_cell.angle_beta   90.00
_cell.angle_gamma   90.00
#
_symmetry.space_group_name_H-M   'P 1'
#
loop_
_entity.id
_entity.type
_entity.pdbx_description
1 polymer ?
#
loop_
_entity_poly.entity_id
_entity_poly.type
_entity_poly.pdbx_seq_one_letter_code
_entity_poly.pdbx_strand_id
1 'polypeptide(L)'
;MATGNNPLQLLREFIINNKEIDFLDKDGNLTTKIEEAEQIKFGDAGTFDKNELTNYYFSKKAADRYSLISMLYFWKNRNEGYYTYLKATQLNKIQGVSFTFKTDLIDYLSGKKETSDNLKDQKEIEQLENSLDVENEDLDEGRLGSKRSNEEEEELTQMCKQIAKRERVLGGRNSILTSNKSFEHVIKISEEMLKKALEGGKEEKSGAKSVQLVQEKKNHEK
;
A
#
# COMPACT_ATOMS: atom_id res chain seq x y z
N MET A 1 2.85 27.61 -30.94
CA MET A 1 2.49 26.26 -31.39
C MET A 1 3.17 25.30 -30.43
N ALA A 2 2.44 24.77 -29.44
CA ALA A 2 3.01 23.83 -28.48
C ALA A 2 3.07 22.46 -29.17
N THR A 3 4.25 22.10 -29.66
CA THR A 3 4.53 20.76 -30.18
C THR A 3 4.34 19.76 -29.04
N GLY A 4 3.62 18.67 -29.31
CA GLY A 4 3.34 17.56 -28.38
C GLY A 4 4.59 16.77 -27.99
N ASN A 5 5.53 17.45 -27.32
CA ASN A 5 6.73 16.85 -26.77
C ASN A 5 6.43 16.40 -25.35
N ASN A 6 6.68 15.12 -25.08
CA ASN A 6 6.44 14.53 -23.76
C ASN A 6 7.27 15.27 -22.69
N PRO A 7 6.72 15.57 -21.51
CA PRO A 7 7.41 16.33 -20.46
C PRO A 7 8.72 15.67 -20.02
N LEU A 8 8.79 14.34 -20.08
CA LEU A 8 9.99 13.57 -19.78
C LEU A 8 11.09 13.69 -20.85
N GLN A 9 10.73 13.78 -22.12
CA GLN A 9 11.70 13.97 -23.21
C GLN A 9 12.32 15.37 -23.12
N LEU A 10 11.51 16.39 -22.84
CA LEU A 10 12.01 17.74 -22.57
C LEU A 10 12.91 17.78 -21.34
N LEU A 11 12.54 17.10 -20.25
CA LEU A 11 13.39 16.98 -19.08
C LEU A 11 14.75 16.36 -19.43
N ARG A 12 14.76 15.27 -20.23
CA ARG A 12 15.99 14.64 -20.71
C ARG A 12 16.85 15.61 -21.53
N GLU A 13 16.27 16.31 -22.49
CA GLU A 13 17.01 17.28 -23.31
C GLU A 13 17.61 18.41 -22.48
N PHE A 14 16.88 18.91 -21.48
CA PHE A 14 17.38 19.95 -20.58
C PHE A 14 18.51 19.44 -19.70
N ILE A 15 18.40 18.20 -19.22
CA ILE A 15 19.46 17.55 -18.44
C ILE A 15 20.72 17.33 -19.29
N ILE A 16 20.59 16.78 -20.50
CA ILE A 16 21.73 16.52 -21.40
C ILE A 16 22.44 17.82 -21.77
N ASN A 17 21.68 18.88 -22.05
CA ASN A 17 22.22 20.19 -22.42
C ASN A 17 22.65 21.04 -21.22
N ASN A 18 22.52 20.54 -19.97
CA ASN A 18 22.75 21.28 -18.73
C ASN A 18 22.04 22.66 -18.70
N LYS A 19 20.79 22.70 -19.18
CA LYS A 19 19.96 23.91 -19.15
C LYS A 19 19.25 24.04 -17.80
N GLU A 20 19.05 25.28 -17.37
CA GLU A 20 18.30 25.57 -16.14
C GLU A 20 16.80 25.31 -16.32
N ILE A 21 16.18 24.80 -15.26
CA ILE A 21 14.74 24.53 -15.19
C ILE A 21 14.15 25.47 -14.15
N ASP A 22 13.18 26.28 -14.59
CA ASP A 22 12.53 27.28 -13.74
C ASP A 22 11.27 26.68 -13.10
N PHE A 23 11.05 27.01 -11.83
CA PHE A 23 9.82 26.63 -11.12
C PHE A 23 8.97 27.87 -10.90
N LEU A 24 7.68 27.75 -11.19
CA LEU A 24 6.70 28.82 -11.04
C LEU A 24 5.71 28.46 -9.93
N ASP A 25 5.46 29.41 -9.03
CA ASP A 25 4.39 29.30 -8.01
C ASP A 25 2.99 29.56 -8.63
N LYS A 26 1.94 29.43 -7.81
CA LYS A 26 0.53 29.71 -8.17
C LYS A 26 0.34 31.08 -8.82
N ASP A 27 1.14 32.05 -8.40
CA ASP A 27 1.09 33.43 -8.88
C ASP A 27 1.99 33.70 -10.10
N GLY A 28 2.66 32.68 -10.64
CA GLY A 28 3.57 32.80 -11.79
C GLY A 28 4.93 33.40 -11.45
N ASN A 29 5.30 33.44 -10.18
CA ASN A 29 6.60 33.92 -9.70
C ASN A 29 7.65 32.79 -9.70
N LEU A 30 8.91 33.14 -9.94
CA LEU A 30 10.02 32.19 -9.90
C LEU A 30 10.32 31.75 -8.47
N THR A 31 10.31 30.44 -8.23
CA THR A 31 10.56 29.84 -6.92
C THR A 31 11.73 28.87 -6.98
N THR A 32 12.58 28.87 -5.96
CA THR A 32 13.74 27.96 -5.87
C THR A 32 13.40 26.63 -5.21
N LYS A 33 12.28 26.58 -4.48
CA LYS A 33 11.81 25.39 -3.78
C LYS A 33 10.85 24.58 -4.66
N ILE A 34 11.16 23.31 -4.80
CA ILE A 34 10.35 22.35 -5.57
C ILE A 34 8.94 22.16 -4.97
N GLU A 35 8.81 22.32 -3.65
CA GLU A 35 7.57 22.07 -2.91
C GLU A 35 6.49 23.12 -3.17
N GLU A 36 6.91 24.39 -3.26
CA GLU A 36 6.06 25.56 -3.45
C GLU A 36 5.71 25.77 -4.94
N ALA A 37 6.48 25.19 -5.85
CA ALA A 37 6.18 25.23 -7.28
C ALA A 37 4.81 24.58 -7.57
N GLU A 38 4.05 25.15 -8.51
CA GLU A 38 2.85 24.54 -9.10
C GLU A 38 3.11 24.15 -10.57
N GLN A 39 3.94 24.95 -11.26
CA GLN A 39 4.30 24.73 -12.65
C GLN A 39 5.81 24.64 -12.86
N ILE A 40 6.22 23.84 -13.84
CA ILE A 40 7.62 23.64 -14.24
C ILE A 40 7.78 24.21 -15.65
N LYS A 41 8.66 25.19 -15.80
CA LYS A 41 8.94 25.82 -17.08
C LYS A 41 10.30 25.38 -17.62
N PHE A 42 10.28 24.88 -18.85
CA PHE A 42 11.46 24.49 -19.59
C PHE A 42 11.81 25.59 -20.59
N GLY A 43 12.43 26.67 -20.13
CA GLY A 43 12.83 27.80 -20.98
C GLY A 43 11.69 28.29 -21.89
N ASP A 44 11.94 28.30 -23.21
CA ASP A 44 10.93 28.66 -24.23
C ASP A 44 10.13 27.46 -24.76
N ALA A 45 10.42 26.23 -24.29
CA ALA A 45 9.85 24.99 -24.84
C ALA A 45 8.44 24.69 -24.32
N GLY A 46 8.09 25.17 -23.13
CA GLY A 46 6.75 25.02 -22.56
C GLY A 46 6.71 25.05 -21.04
N THR A 47 5.49 25.16 -20.52
CA THR A 47 5.17 25.11 -19.09
C THR A 47 4.26 23.91 -18.85
N PHE A 48 4.60 23.08 -17.87
CA PHE A 48 3.89 21.86 -17.52
C PHE A 48 3.46 21.91 -16.06
N ASP A 49 2.39 21.18 -15.72
CA ASP A 49 2.00 21.03 -14.31
C ASP A 49 3.01 20.12 -13.61
N LYS A 50 3.35 20.43 -12.35
CA LYS A 50 4.27 19.59 -11.58
C LYS A 50 3.80 18.14 -11.45
N ASN A 51 2.49 17.93 -11.36
CA ASN A 51 1.85 16.64 -11.15
C ASN A 51 1.53 15.92 -12.47
N GLU A 52 1.91 16.50 -13.60
CA GLU A 52 1.68 15.90 -14.90
C GLU A 52 2.37 14.53 -14.99
N LEU A 53 1.60 13.53 -15.43
CA LEU A 53 2.07 12.16 -15.54
C LEU A 53 2.99 12.01 -16.75
N THR A 54 4.14 11.36 -16.53
CA THR A 54 5.11 11.08 -17.57
C THR A 54 4.88 9.71 -18.21
N ASN A 55 5.58 9.42 -19.30
CA ASN A 55 5.51 8.12 -19.99
C ASN A 55 6.38 7.04 -19.32
N TYR A 56 6.90 7.30 -18.12
CA TYR A 56 7.70 6.35 -17.37
C TYR A 56 6.84 5.58 -16.37
N TYR A 57 6.76 4.27 -16.54
CA TYR A 57 5.95 3.39 -15.72
C TYR A 57 6.79 2.69 -14.64
N PHE A 58 6.22 2.48 -13.46
CA PHE A 58 6.85 1.64 -12.42
C PHE A 58 6.19 0.27 -12.28
N SER A 59 5.18 0.01 -13.10
CA SER A 59 4.42 -1.24 -13.11
C SER A 59 3.69 -1.41 -14.45
N LYS A 60 3.02 -2.55 -14.61
CA LYS A 60 2.29 -2.88 -15.84
C LYS A 60 0.93 -2.18 -15.95
N LYS A 61 0.44 -1.54 -14.88
CA LYS A 61 -0.85 -0.85 -14.87
C LYS A 61 -0.77 0.54 -15.52
N ALA A 62 -1.86 1.00 -16.13
CA ALA A 62 -1.91 2.32 -16.77
C ALA A 62 -1.78 3.48 -15.76
N ALA A 63 -2.32 3.31 -14.55
CA ALA A 63 -2.26 4.31 -13.48
C ALA A 63 -0.87 4.45 -12.82
N ASP A 64 0.03 3.48 -13.05
CA ASP A 64 1.32 3.40 -12.37
C ASP A 64 2.42 4.17 -13.13
N ARG A 65 2.20 5.49 -13.28
CA ARG A 65 3.12 6.43 -13.95
C ARG A 65 3.75 7.35 -12.95
N TYR A 66 5.02 7.70 -13.17
CA TYR A 66 5.64 8.75 -12.38
C TYR A 66 5.22 10.14 -12.86
N SER A 67 4.98 11.03 -11.91
CA SER A 67 4.80 12.46 -12.18
C SER A 67 6.12 13.15 -12.49
N LEU A 68 6.04 14.28 -13.20
CA LEU A 68 7.19 15.09 -13.58
C LEU A 68 8.01 15.54 -12.35
N ILE A 69 7.32 15.97 -11.29
CA ILE A 69 7.94 16.36 -10.03
C ILE A 69 8.79 15.24 -9.42
N SER A 70 8.32 14.00 -9.51
CA SER A 70 9.01 12.83 -8.96
C SER A 70 10.32 12.55 -9.70
N MET A 71 10.30 12.64 -11.03
CA MET A 71 11.48 12.48 -11.89
C MET A 71 12.52 13.57 -11.62
N LEU A 72 12.06 14.82 -11.51
CA LEU A 72 12.94 15.96 -11.28
C LEU A 72 13.55 15.95 -9.87
N TYR A 73 12.75 15.63 -8.86
CA TYR A 73 13.22 15.52 -7.48
C TYR A 73 14.24 14.38 -7.33
N PHE A 74 14.02 13.27 -8.02
CA PHE A 74 15.00 12.19 -8.10
C PHE A 74 16.31 12.65 -8.77
N TRP A 75 16.24 13.39 -9.88
CA TRP A 75 17.44 13.87 -10.57
C TRP A 75 18.30 14.82 -9.72
N LYS A 76 17.66 15.73 -8.94
CA LYS A 76 18.37 16.62 -8.02
C LYS A 76 19.08 15.85 -6.90
N ASN A 77 18.47 14.80 -6.38
CA ASN A 77 18.98 14.02 -5.25
C ASN A 77 19.74 12.75 -5.68
N ARG A 78 20.14 12.64 -6.95
CA ARG A 78 20.75 11.40 -7.50
C ARG A 78 22.06 11.00 -6.81
N ASN A 79 22.80 11.98 -6.31
CA ASN A 79 24.10 11.79 -5.64
C ASN A 79 23.93 11.40 -4.17
N GLU A 80 22.74 11.52 -3.61
CA GLU A 80 22.46 11.14 -2.24
C GLU A 80 22.23 9.64 -2.09
N GLY A 81 22.38 9.14 -0.87
CA GLY A 81 22.02 7.76 -0.54
C GLY A 81 20.53 7.51 -0.79
N TYR A 82 20.19 6.33 -1.31
CA TYR A 82 18.78 6.02 -1.63
C TYR A 82 17.85 6.15 -0.42
N TYR A 83 18.34 5.79 0.77
CA TYR A 83 17.58 5.92 2.02
C TYR A 83 17.31 7.38 2.42
N THR A 84 18.27 8.30 2.22
CA THR A 84 18.08 9.72 2.53
C THR A 84 17.12 10.35 1.53
N TYR A 85 17.26 10.02 0.25
CA TYR A 85 16.32 10.38 -0.80
C TYR A 85 14.88 9.93 -0.46
N LEU A 86 14.69 8.67 -0.06
CA LEU A 86 13.36 8.14 0.24
C LEU A 86 12.71 8.89 1.40
N LYS A 87 13.46 9.20 2.47
CA LYS A 87 12.98 10.05 3.57
C LYS A 87 12.56 11.43 3.09
N ALA A 88 13.37 12.05 2.23
CA ALA A 88 13.10 13.39 1.71
C ALA A 88 11.84 13.41 0.83
N THR A 89 11.63 12.38 0.00
CA THR A 89 10.38 12.24 -0.79
C THR A 89 9.15 12.06 0.09
N GLN A 90 9.25 11.27 1.18
CA GLN A 90 8.15 11.07 2.12
C GLN A 90 7.80 12.37 2.87
N LEU A 91 8.80 13.13 3.31
CA LEU A 91 8.60 14.41 3.96
C LEU A 91 7.86 15.39 3.05
N ASN A 92 8.22 15.39 1.76
CA ASN A 92 7.69 16.32 0.77
C ASN A 92 6.42 15.80 0.06
N LYS A 93 5.91 14.62 0.46
CA LYS A 93 4.76 13.95 -0.16
C LYS A 93 4.90 13.74 -1.67
N ILE A 94 6.13 13.54 -2.14
CA ILE A 94 6.45 13.24 -3.53
C ILE A 94 6.54 11.72 -3.68
N GLN A 95 6.08 11.20 -4.81
CA GLN A 95 6.23 9.78 -5.11
C GLN A 95 7.72 9.45 -5.33
N GLY A 96 8.27 8.57 -4.49
CA GLY A 96 9.64 8.11 -4.64
C GLY A 96 9.81 7.16 -5.83
N VAL A 97 10.90 7.34 -6.57
CA VAL A 97 11.34 6.40 -7.60
C VAL A 97 11.84 5.13 -6.92
N SER A 98 11.36 3.98 -7.37
CA SER A 98 11.79 2.69 -6.82
C SER A 98 13.27 2.44 -7.12
N PHE A 99 13.96 1.83 -6.16
CA PHE A 99 15.36 1.44 -6.29
C PHE A 99 15.64 0.60 -7.54
N THR A 100 14.69 -0.26 -7.93
CA THR A 100 14.79 -1.12 -9.11
C THR A 100 14.96 -0.34 -10.41
N PHE A 101 14.39 0.86 -10.49
CA PHE A 101 14.39 1.71 -11.68
C PHE A 101 15.44 2.82 -11.62
N LYS A 102 16.16 2.96 -10.50
CA LYS A 102 17.14 4.04 -10.27
C LYS A 102 18.20 4.11 -11.38
N THR A 103 18.86 2.99 -11.66
CA THR A 103 19.99 2.95 -12.60
C THR A 103 19.52 3.22 -14.04
N ASP A 104 18.45 2.54 -14.46
CA ASP A 104 17.90 2.69 -15.81
C ASP A 104 17.39 4.12 -16.06
N LEU A 105 16.71 4.72 -15.08
CA LEU A 105 16.25 6.11 -15.18
C LEU A 105 17.42 7.11 -15.26
N ILE A 106 18.49 6.91 -14.48
CA ILE A 106 19.69 7.76 -14.54
C ILE A 106 20.35 7.66 -15.92
N ASP A 107 20.53 6.44 -16.43
CA ASP A 107 21.19 6.23 -17.72
C ASP A 107 20.35 6.79 -18.88
N TYR A 108 19.02 6.71 -18.79
CA TYR A 108 18.10 7.34 -19.73
C TYR A 108 18.17 8.89 -19.68
N LEU A 109 18.02 9.48 -18.49
CA LEU A 109 18.02 10.95 -18.31
C LEU A 109 19.38 11.58 -18.64
N SER A 110 20.48 10.88 -18.37
CA SER A 110 21.84 11.35 -18.70
C SER A 110 22.21 11.17 -20.17
N GLY A 111 21.37 10.52 -20.96
CA GLY A 111 21.63 10.28 -22.38
C GLY A 111 22.56 9.12 -22.69
N LYS A 112 22.92 8.29 -21.71
CA LYS A 112 23.68 7.05 -21.99
C LYS A 112 22.84 5.99 -22.69
N LYS A 113 21.53 6.00 -22.44
CA LYS A 113 20.55 5.12 -23.08
C LYS A 113 19.49 5.98 -23.78
N GLU A 114 19.15 5.63 -25.01
CA GLU A 114 18.10 6.32 -25.78
C GLU A 114 16.69 5.83 -25.45
N THR A 115 16.57 4.58 -25.00
CA THR A 115 15.29 3.93 -24.68
C THR A 115 15.34 3.30 -23.29
N SER A 116 14.20 3.10 -22.64
CA SER A 116 14.08 2.38 -21.37
C SER A 116 12.94 1.39 -21.51
N ASP A 117 13.06 0.22 -20.87
CA ASP A 117 12.03 -0.82 -20.90
C ASP A 117 10.73 -0.36 -20.21
N ASN A 118 10.82 0.69 -19.40
CA ASN A 118 9.71 1.28 -18.66
C ASN A 118 9.11 2.51 -19.36
N LEU A 119 9.71 2.95 -20.46
CA LEU A 119 9.21 4.02 -21.29
C LEU A 119 8.22 3.40 -22.29
N LYS A 120 6.94 3.76 -22.18
CA LYS A 120 5.90 3.27 -23.08
C LYS A 120 5.57 4.30 -24.14
N ASP A 121 5.35 3.83 -25.36
CA ASP A 121 4.91 4.67 -26.47
C ASP A 121 3.43 5.02 -26.33
N GLN A 122 2.99 6.10 -26.99
CA GLN A 122 1.61 6.57 -26.98
C GLN A 122 0.59 5.46 -27.31
N LYS A 123 0.93 4.55 -28.23
CA LYS A 123 0.08 3.42 -28.59
C LYS A 123 -0.08 2.39 -27.46
N GLU A 124 0.98 2.15 -26.69
CA GLU A 124 0.93 1.24 -25.54
C GLU A 124 0.20 1.87 -24.36
N ILE A 125 0.34 3.19 -24.19
CA ILE A 125 -0.40 3.97 -23.20
C ILE A 125 -1.91 3.86 -23.48
N GLU A 126 -2.35 4.11 -24.72
CA GLU A 126 -3.75 4.00 -25.12
C GLU A 126 -4.32 2.58 -24.93
N GLN A 127 -3.53 1.53 -25.20
CA GLN A 127 -3.96 0.15 -24.94
C GLN A 127 -4.16 -0.13 -23.44
N LEU A 128 -3.28 0.41 -22.60
CA LEU A 128 -3.39 0.23 -21.14
C LEU A 128 -4.52 1.07 -20.55
N GLU A 129 -4.76 2.27 -21.05
CA GLU A 129 -5.88 3.12 -20.60
C GLU A 129 -7.22 2.53 -21.02
N ASN A 130 -7.35 2.00 -22.24
CA ASN A 130 -8.57 1.31 -22.69
C ASN A 130 -8.86 0.03 -21.90
N SER A 131 -7.87 -0.55 -21.22
CA SER A 131 -8.09 -1.69 -20.32
C SER A 131 -8.65 -1.31 -18.94
N LEU A 132 -8.64 -0.02 -18.58
CA LEU A 132 -9.11 0.48 -17.27
C LEU A 132 -10.62 0.75 -17.22
N ASP A 133 -11.29 0.94 -18.35
CA ASP A 133 -12.74 1.26 -18.41
C ASP A 133 -13.65 0.08 -18.02
N VAL A 134 -13.09 -1.06 -17.58
CA VAL A 134 -13.85 -2.22 -17.10
C VAL A 134 -13.73 -2.41 -15.58
N GLU A 135 -12.86 -1.67 -14.87
CA GLU A 135 -12.56 -1.93 -13.45
C GLU A 135 -13.15 -0.93 -12.43
N ASN A 136 -13.98 0.04 -12.82
CA ASN A 136 -14.48 1.10 -11.91
C ASN A 136 -15.96 0.97 -11.46
N GLU A 137 -16.54 -0.24 -11.40
CA GLU A 137 -17.87 -0.43 -10.78
C GLU A 137 -17.94 -1.27 -9.50
N ASP A 138 -16.86 -1.89 -9.01
CA ASP A 138 -16.96 -2.68 -7.77
C ASP A 138 -15.77 -2.47 -6.83
N LEU A 139 -15.92 -1.47 -5.96
CA LEU A 139 -15.23 -1.46 -4.66
C LEU A 139 -15.96 -2.45 -3.73
N ASP A 140 -15.67 -3.74 -3.85
CA ASP A 140 -15.82 -4.67 -2.74
C ASP A 140 -14.80 -5.82 -2.80
N GLU A 141 -14.44 -6.28 -1.62
CA GLU A 141 -13.32 -7.12 -1.21
C GLU A 141 -12.71 -8.13 -2.22
N GLY A 142 -11.43 -7.91 -2.52
CA GLY A 142 -10.40 -8.92 -2.32
C GLY A 142 -10.55 -10.27 -3.03
N ARG A 143 -10.31 -10.32 -4.34
CA ARG A 143 -9.61 -11.44 -4.99
C ARG A 143 -9.26 -11.09 -6.44
N LEU A 144 -7.99 -11.29 -6.80
CA LEU A 144 -7.53 -11.35 -8.19
C LEU A 144 -8.21 -12.54 -8.89
N GLY A 145 -9.44 -12.35 -9.36
CA GLY A 145 -10.17 -13.27 -10.20
C GLY A 145 -10.12 -12.79 -11.65
N SER A 146 -9.11 -13.23 -12.40
CA SER A 146 -9.20 -13.22 -13.86
C SER A 146 -10.43 -14.06 -14.23
N LYS A 147 -11.40 -13.49 -14.96
CA LYS A 147 -12.58 -14.23 -15.48
C LYS A 147 -12.08 -15.37 -16.38
N ARG A 148 -11.87 -16.54 -15.78
CA ARG A 148 -11.59 -17.81 -16.47
C ARG A 148 -12.93 -18.48 -16.77
N SER A 149 -12.95 -19.32 -17.81
CA SER A 149 -14.13 -20.15 -18.07
C SER A 149 -14.34 -21.11 -16.90
N ASN A 150 -15.59 -21.51 -16.63
CA ASN A 150 -15.90 -22.49 -15.57
C ASN A 150 -15.10 -23.80 -15.74
N GLU A 151 -14.80 -24.19 -16.99
CA GLU A 151 -14.02 -25.39 -17.31
C GLU A 151 -12.55 -25.25 -16.86
N GLU A 152 -11.92 -24.10 -17.10
CA GLU A 152 -10.54 -23.84 -16.66
C GLU A 152 -10.43 -23.78 -15.13
N GLU A 153 -11.44 -23.24 -14.44
CA GLU A 153 -11.47 -23.19 -12.97
C GLU A 153 -11.59 -24.59 -12.35
N GLU A 154 -12.38 -25.48 -12.97
CA GLU A 154 -12.49 -26.87 -12.54
C GLU A 154 -11.17 -27.64 -12.73
N GLU A 155 -10.49 -27.47 -13.87
CA GLU A 155 -9.19 -28.10 -14.13
C GLU A 155 -8.11 -27.66 -13.14
N LEU A 156 -8.05 -26.35 -12.85
CA LEU A 156 -7.13 -25.79 -11.86
C LEU A 156 -7.42 -26.27 -10.44
N THR A 157 -8.71 -26.39 -10.09
CA THR A 157 -9.13 -26.93 -8.80
C THR A 157 -8.72 -28.40 -8.66
N GLN A 158 -8.87 -29.18 -9.73
CA GLN A 158 -8.41 -30.58 -9.76
C GLN A 158 -6.88 -30.67 -9.63
N MET A 159 -6.14 -29.83 -10.34
CA MET A 159 -4.68 -29.75 -10.24
C MET A 159 -4.21 -29.38 -8.83
N CYS A 160 -4.81 -28.34 -8.23
CA CYS A 160 -4.51 -27.93 -6.85
C CYS A 160 -4.76 -29.08 -5.85
N LYS A 161 -5.85 -29.84 -6.01
CA LYS A 161 -6.14 -31.02 -5.20
C LYS A 161 -5.09 -32.12 -5.36
N GLN A 162 -4.58 -32.34 -6.57
CA GLN A 162 -3.51 -33.33 -6.81
C GLN A 162 -2.18 -32.90 -6.19
N ILE A 163 -1.87 -31.60 -6.22
CA ILE A 163 -0.67 -31.05 -5.57
C ILE A 163 -0.80 -31.20 -4.05
N ALA A 164 -1.91 -30.76 -3.46
CA ALA A 164 -2.16 -30.87 -2.02
C ALA A 164 -2.09 -32.31 -1.49
N LYS A 165 -2.46 -33.33 -2.30
CA LYS A 165 -2.32 -34.75 -1.94
C LYS A 165 -0.86 -35.22 -1.82
N ARG A 166 0.07 -34.56 -2.52
CA ARG A 166 1.51 -34.89 -2.48
C ARG A 166 2.24 -34.16 -1.36
N GLU A 167 1.63 -33.12 -0.79
CA GLU A 167 2.20 -32.32 0.28
C GLU A 167 1.98 -32.97 1.65
N ARG A 168 2.99 -32.88 2.52
CA ARG A 168 2.87 -33.27 3.93
C ARG A 168 2.75 -32.01 4.78
N VAL A 169 1.66 -31.90 5.52
CA VAL A 169 1.47 -30.81 6.50
C VAL A 169 2.34 -31.10 7.73
N LEU A 170 3.35 -30.26 7.96
CA LEU A 170 4.25 -30.39 9.12
C LEU A 170 3.73 -29.67 10.37
N GLY A 171 2.83 -28.71 10.19
CA GLY A 171 2.19 -27.97 11.27
C GLY A 171 1.05 -27.12 10.72
N GLY A 172 -0.04 -27.02 11.48
CA GLY A 172 -1.16 -26.12 11.20
C GLY A 172 -1.17 -24.92 12.14
N ARG A 173 -2.14 -24.02 11.98
CA ARG A 173 -2.35 -22.89 12.88
C ARG A 173 -2.43 -23.33 14.35
N ASN A 174 -3.14 -24.43 14.63
CA ASN A 174 -3.25 -24.98 15.98
C ASN A 174 -1.94 -25.61 16.47
N SER A 175 -1.11 -26.13 15.55
CA SER A 175 0.20 -26.69 15.88
C SER A 175 1.16 -25.64 16.42
N ILE A 176 0.96 -24.35 16.10
CA ILE A 176 1.77 -23.25 16.62
C ILE A 176 1.50 -23.03 18.11
N LEU A 177 0.25 -23.27 18.54
CA LEU A 177 -0.19 -23.09 19.92
C LEU A 177 0.09 -24.33 20.78
N THR A 178 0.21 -25.50 20.16
CA THR A 178 0.56 -26.74 20.85
C THR A 178 2.07 -26.96 20.80
N SER A 179 2.74 -26.76 21.93
CA SER A 179 4.14 -27.17 22.09
C SER A 179 4.26 -28.68 22.35
N ASN A 180 5.48 -29.23 22.32
CA ASN A 180 5.77 -30.61 22.70
C ASN A 180 5.55 -30.91 24.20
N LYS A 181 4.99 -29.97 24.97
CA LYS A 181 4.71 -30.12 26.40
C LYS A 181 3.21 -30.24 26.62
N SER A 182 2.81 -31.17 27.49
CA SER A 182 1.42 -31.28 27.95
C SER A 182 1.11 -30.18 28.96
N PHE A 183 -0.05 -29.54 28.78
CA PHE A 183 -0.61 -28.56 29.72
C PHE A 183 -1.79 -29.14 30.51
N GLU A 184 -1.91 -30.47 30.60
CA GLU A 184 -2.98 -31.15 31.36
C GLU A 184 -3.11 -30.65 32.81
N HIS A 185 -1.99 -30.31 33.45
CA HIS A 185 -2.04 -29.74 34.80
C HIS A 185 -2.75 -28.38 34.85
N VAL A 186 -2.52 -27.52 33.85
CA VAL A 186 -3.20 -26.22 33.74
C VAL A 186 -4.69 -26.44 33.49
N ILE A 187 -5.05 -27.42 32.65
CA ILE A 187 -6.44 -27.81 32.39
C ILE A 187 -7.14 -28.21 33.71
N LYS A 188 -6.52 -29.07 34.53
CA LYS A 188 -7.06 -29.49 35.84
C LYS A 188 -7.26 -28.31 36.79
N ILE A 189 -6.31 -27.37 36.84
CA ILE A 189 -6.45 -26.16 37.66
C ILE A 189 -7.64 -25.32 37.19
N SER A 190 -7.77 -25.10 35.87
CA SER A 190 -8.90 -24.36 35.33
C SER A 190 -10.24 -25.06 35.57
N GLU A 191 -10.30 -26.38 35.51
CA GLU A 191 -11.51 -27.15 35.85
C GLU A 191 -11.89 -27.00 37.32
N GLU A 192 -10.92 -27.06 38.24
CA GLU A 192 -11.16 -26.80 39.66
C GLU A 192 -11.60 -25.36 39.93
N MET A 193 -11.01 -24.38 39.24
CA MET A 193 -11.42 -22.97 39.34
C MET A 193 -12.84 -22.76 38.81
N LEU A 194 -13.19 -23.38 37.69
CA LEU A 194 -14.53 -23.33 37.13
C LEU A 194 -15.55 -23.99 38.07
N LYS A 195 -15.19 -25.13 38.67
CA LYS A 195 -16.04 -25.86 39.61
C LYS A 195 -16.28 -25.06 40.89
N LYS A 196 -15.24 -24.43 41.45
CA LYS A 196 -15.34 -23.50 42.58
C LYS A 196 -16.20 -22.27 42.25
N ALA A 197 -16.10 -21.73 41.04
CA ALA A 197 -16.95 -20.61 40.61
C ALA A 197 -18.43 -21.01 40.47
N LEU A 198 -18.70 -22.23 40.00
CA LEU A 198 -20.05 -22.79 39.88
C LEU A 198 -20.67 -23.17 41.23
N GLU A 199 -19.86 -23.64 42.18
CA GLU A 199 -20.29 -23.96 43.55
C GLU A 199 -20.47 -22.70 44.42
N GLY A 200 -19.55 -21.73 44.31
CA GLY A 200 -19.64 -20.44 45.00
C GLY A 200 -20.81 -19.56 44.54
N GLY A 201 -21.30 -19.73 43.30
CA GLY A 201 -22.50 -19.07 42.81
C GLY A 201 -23.82 -19.61 43.38
N LYS A 202 -23.81 -20.72 44.12
CA LYS A 202 -25.01 -21.31 44.74
C LYS A 202 -25.23 -20.88 46.20
N GLU A 203 -24.22 -20.36 46.90
CA GLU A 203 -24.35 -19.99 48.32
C GLU A 203 -24.83 -18.56 48.55
N GLU A 204 -24.71 -17.65 47.58
CA GLU A 204 -25.12 -16.24 47.78
C GLU A 204 -26.62 -15.97 47.63
N LYS A 205 -27.45 -16.94 47.21
CA LYS A 205 -28.92 -16.76 47.09
C LYS A 205 -29.76 -17.22 48.29
N SER A 206 -29.17 -17.71 49.38
CA SER A 206 -29.92 -18.08 50.60
C SER A 206 -29.74 -17.14 51.80
N GLY A 207 -28.89 -16.12 51.71
CA GLY A 207 -28.61 -15.20 52.84
C GLY A 207 -29.58 -14.02 53.02
N ALA A 208 -30.45 -13.73 52.05
CA ALA A 208 -31.25 -12.49 52.06
C ALA A 208 -32.62 -12.58 52.76
N LYS A 209 -32.96 -13.68 53.45
CA LYS A 209 -34.31 -13.86 54.06
C LYS A 209 -34.38 -13.87 55.59
N SER A 210 -33.26 -13.73 56.31
CA SER A 210 -33.22 -13.84 57.78
C SER A 210 -33.19 -12.50 58.54
N VAL A 211 -33.14 -11.34 57.86
CA VAL A 211 -33.03 -10.02 58.53
C VAL A 211 -34.39 -9.35 58.82
N GLN A 212 -35.51 -9.84 58.29
CA GLN A 212 -36.82 -9.20 58.52
C GLN A 212 -37.61 -9.70 59.76
N LEU A 213 -37.18 -10.76 60.46
CA LEU A 213 -37.98 -11.34 61.55
C LEU A 213 -37.65 -10.84 62.97
N VAL A 214 -36.72 -9.89 63.12
CA VAL A 214 -36.30 -9.37 64.45
C VAL A 214 -36.91 -7.99 64.78
N GLN A 215 -37.52 -7.28 63.82
CA GLN A 215 -38.07 -5.93 64.07
C GLN A 215 -39.58 -5.88 64.38
N GLU A 216 -40.36 -6.94 64.19
CA GLU A 216 -41.82 -6.89 64.47
C GLU A 216 -42.23 -7.29 65.90
N LYS A 217 -41.33 -7.84 66.74
CA LYS A 217 -41.69 -8.21 68.12
C LYS A 217 -41.47 -7.13 69.19
N LYS A 218 -41.05 -5.92 68.82
CA LYS A 218 -40.75 -4.85 69.80
C LYS A 218 -41.76 -3.69 69.86
N ASN A 219 -42.82 -3.71 69.06
CA ASN A 219 -43.82 -2.63 69.00
C ASN A 219 -45.24 -3.01 69.52
N HIS A 220 -45.38 -4.10 70.28
CA HIS A 220 -46.68 -4.49 70.86
C HIS A 220 -46.62 -4.76 72.37
N GLU A 221 -45.77 -4.03 73.08
CA GLU A 221 -45.83 -3.96 74.55
C GLU A 221 -45.51 -2.54 75.03
N LYS A 222 -46.49 -1.64 74.84
CA LYS A 222 -46.71 -0.44 75.66
C LYS A 222 -48.19 -0.12 75.68
#